data_AF-A0A815M3B5-F1
#
_entry.id   AF-A0A815M3B5-F1
#
_cell.length_a   1.000
_cell.length_b   1.000
_cell.length_c   1.000
_cell.angle_alpha   90.00
_cell.angle_beta   90.00
_cell.angle_gamma   90.00
#
_symmetry.space_group_name_H-M   'P 1'
#
loop_
_entity.id
_entity.type
_entity.pdbx_description
1 polymer ?
#
loop_
_entity_poly.entity_id
_entity_poly.type
_entity_poly.pdbx_seq_one_letter_code
_entity_poly.pdbx_strand_id
1 'polypeptide(L)'
;MILLLNQDRGYVLGSCDEVLPALDDHTIALQGMAASSLDHFYQLYNNGKKVIELWLNVQRKWMYLESIFVSGDIRSQLPEEAKKFDEKNKLFKSIMLDTYRDSSIKKQCRQPSRLADLESIFVGLERCQKTVQEHIIKMFDNVVSLRLMKQSDTLIQAQAMISAEKEEMTFKQTVNTEERVEDWMTKVLEEMRRTNKLITKEAVYYYRHRKSRVQWMYDYIGMVVLASSQIWWTWKVEDIFQKVAKGNKMGMKNYVKQLHLQLEEVVTEIRSPLSNNDRKIQYCFNY
;
A
#
# COMPACT_ATOMS: atom_id res chain seq x y z
N MET A 1 13.74 10.59 30.03
CA MET A 1 13.33 10.60 28.61
C MET A 1 14.50 11.15 27.82
N ILE A 2 15.20 10.30 27.07
CA ILE A 2 16.37 10.73 26.30
C ILE A 2 15.84 11.37 25.01
N LEU A 3 16.06 12.66 24.83
CA LEU A 3 15.80 13.34 23.56
C LEU A 3 17.09 13.27 22.73
N LEU A 4 17.01 12.65 21.55
CA LEU A 4 18.10 12.61 20.60
C LEU A 4 18.02 13.84 19.69
N LEU A 5 19.15 14.50 19.51
CA LEU A 5 19.33 15.60 18.58
C LEU A 5 19.56 14.99 17.20
N ASN A 6 18.58 15.11 16.31
CA ASN A 6 18.72 14.66 14.93
C ASN A 6 19.17 15.87 14.10
N GLN A 7 20.35 15.77 13.49
CA GLN A 7 21.10 16.91 12.92
C GLN A 7 20.31 17.73 11.89
N ASP A 8 19.29 17.16 11.23
CA ASP A 8 18.40 17.88 10.31
C ASP A 8 16.99 18.16 10.84
N ARG A 9 16.53 17.47 11.90
CA ARG A 9 15.10 17.39 12.28
C ARG A 9 14.74 18.00 13.64
N GLY A 10 15.74 18.33 14.46
CA GLY A 10 15.55 18.85 15.82
C GLY A 10 15.52 17.74 16.88
N TYR A 11 14.81 17.96 17.99
CA TYR A 11 14.72 17.00 19.09
C TYR A 11 13.66 15.93 18.81
N VAL A 12 14.06 14.67 18.93
CA VAL A 12 13.21 13.49 18.74
C VAL A 12 13.33 12.63 20.00
N LEU A 13 12.24 12.01 20.47
CA LEU A 13 12.31 11.01 21.54
C LEU A 13 13.20 9.86 21.07
N GLY A 14 14.26 9.58 21.83
CA GLY A 14 15.10 8.38 21.64
C GLY A 14 14.37 7.11 22.06
N SER A 15 15.12 6.01 22.18
CA SER A 15 14.58 4.74 22.66
C SER A 15 13.94 4.92 24.04
N CYS A 16 12.68 4.49 24.16
CA CYS A 16 11.93 4.38 25.42
C CYS A 16 11.94 2.94 25.95
N ASP A 17 12.84 2.09 25.46
CA ASP A 17 12.86 0.64 25.72
C ASP A 17 13.15 0.31 27.19
N GLU A 18 13.75 1.23 27.95
CA GLU A 18 13.92 1.10 29.41
C GLU A 18 12.78 1.76 30.20
N VAL A 19 12.13 2.78 29.63
CA VAL A 19 11.14 3.60 30.34
C VAL A 19 9.76 2.96 30.33
N LEU A 20 9.37 2.33 29.22
CA LEU A 20 8.07 1.65 29.09
C LEU A 20 7.98 0.39 29.97
N PRO A 21 8.97 -0.53 29.98
CA PRO A 21 8.94 -1.68 30.88
C PRO A 21 9.01 -1.27 32.35
N ALA A 22 9.82 -0.26 32.70
CA ALA A 22 9.84 0.26 34.06
C ALA A 22 8.49 0.85 34.47
N LEU A 23 7.78 1.55 33.57
CA LEU A 23 6.43 2.02 33.87
C LEU A 23 5.42 0.87 34.04
N ASP A 24 5.57 -0.20 33.28
CA ASP A 24 4.72 -1.39 33.37
C ASP A 24 4.94 -2.14 34.69
N ASP A 25 6.19 -2.36 35.09
CA ASP A 25 6.54 -2.97 36.37
C ASP A 25 5.98 -2.16 37.55
N HIS A 26 6.11 -0.83 37.49
CA HIS A 26 5.56 0.07 38.50
C HIS A 26 4.02 0.08 38.52
N THR A 27 3.37 -0.07 37.36
CA THR A 27 1.92 -0.14 37.25
C THR A 27 1.38 -1.46 37.82
N ILE A 28 2.04 -2.59 37.52
CA ILE A 28 1.71 -3.92 38.05
C ILE A 28 1.93 -3.95 39.57
N ALA A 29 3.04 -3.39 40.05
CA ALA A 29 3.32 -3.29 41.49
C ALA A 29 2.23 -2.49 42.23
N LEU A 30 1.79 -1.36 41.65
CA LEU A 30 0.72 -0.54 42.23
C LEU A 30 -0.66 -1.24 42.16
N GLN A 31 -0.93 -2.05 41.13
CA GLN A 31 -2.18 -2.82 41.01
C GLN A 31 -2.25 -3.96 42.04
N GLY A 32 -1.12 -4.58 42.39
CA GLY A 32 -1.03 -5.59 43.44
C GLY A 32 -1.15 -5.03 44.86
N MET A 33 -0.88 -3.74 45.04
CA MET A 33 -0.98 -3.03 46.33
C MET A 33 -2.37 -2.40 46.48
N ALA A 34 -3.34 -3.19 46.95
CA ALA A 34 -4.74 -2.77 47.12
C ALA A 34 -4.96 -1.75 48.27
N ALA A 35 -4.50 -0.51 48.08
CA ALA A 35 -4.76 0.61 48.99
C ALA A 35 -5.38 1.79 48.23
N SER A 36 -6.53 2.28 48.71
CA SER A 36 -7.26 3.41 48.13
C SER A 36 -6.46 4.71 48.05
N SER A 37 -5.42 4.86 48.87
CA SER A 37 -4.48 5.99 48.84
C SER A 37 -3.47 5.95 47.68
N LEU A 38 -3.27 4.79 47.06
CA LEU A 38 -2.37 4.60 45.91
C LEU A 38 -3.07 4.78 44.56
N ASP A 39 -4.40 4.90 44.56
CA ASP A 39 -5.19 5.06 43.33
C ASP A 39 -4.80 6.32 42.56
N HIS A 40 -4.48 7.42 43.27
CA HIS A 40 -3.95 8.64 42.64
C HIS A 40 -2.61 8.41 41.92
N PHE A 41 -1.71 7.62 42.50
CA PHE A 41 -0.43 7.29 41.88
C PHE A 41 -0.62 6.35 40.69
N TYR A 42 -1.47 5.33 40.83
CA TYR A 42 -1.83 4.42 39.74
C TYR A 42 -2.38 5.16 38.52
N GLN A 43 -3.29 6.13 38.72
CA GLN A 43 -3.81 6.98 37.64
C GLN A 43 -2.72 7.86 37.02
N LEU A 44 -1.79 8.40 37.82
CA LEU A 44 -0.68 9.22 37.33
C LEU A 44 0.26 8.42 36.41
N TYR A 45 0.64 7.20 36.81
CA TYR A 45 1.52 6.34 36.02
C TYR A 45 0.83 5.85 34.74
N ASN A 46 -0.43 5.44 34.82
CA ASN A 46 -1.21 5.05 33.64
C ASN A 46 -1.40 6.19 32.64
N ASN A 47 -1.65 7.41 33.11
CA ASN A 47 -1.74 8.58 32.24
C ASN A 47 -0.37 8.92 31.63
N GLY A 48 0.71 8.77 32.40
CA GLY A 48 2.08 8.91 31.89
C GLY A 48 2.40 7.91 30.77
N LYS A 49 2.04 6.64 30.94
CA LYS A 49 2.19 5.59 29.92
C LYS A 49 1.47 5.96 28.62
N LYS A 50 0.17 6.28 28.71
CA LYS A 50 -0.65 6.67 27.56
C LYS A 50 -0.06 7.85 26.80
N VAL A 51 0.40 8.88 27.52
CA VAL A 51 1.04 10.05 26.91
C VAL A 51 2.31 9.66 26.16
N ILE A 52 3.18 8.82 26.74
CA ILE A 52 4.43 8.38 26.11
C ILE A 52 4.14 7.53 24.86
N GLU A 53 3.22 6.58 24.94
CA GLU A 53 2.84 5.73 23.80
C GLU A 53 2.24 6.56 22.65
N LEU A 54 1.29 7.46 22.97
CA LEU A 54 0.70 8.37 21.99
C LEU A 54 1.78 9.25 21.36
N TRP A 55 2.72 9.76 22.15
CA TRP A 55 3.81 10.60 21.66
C TRP A 55 4.73 9.83 20.70
N LEU A 56 5.12 8.60 21.04
CA LEU A 56 5.90 7.74 20.15
C LEU A 56 5.16 7.46 18.84
N ASN A 57 3.84 7.28 18.90
CA ASN A 57 3.00 7.11 17.71
C ASN A 57 2.94 8.38 16.85
N VAL A 58 2.74 9.54 17.49
CA VAL A 58 2.77 10.85 16.84
C VAL A 58 4.12 11.07 16.16
N GLN A 59 5.21 10.81 16.86
CA GLN A 59 6.57 10.97 16.35
C GLN A 59 6.83 10.08 15.13
N ARG A 60 6.46 8.79 15.19
CA ARG A 60 6.60 7.87 14.04
C ARG A 60 5.83 8.38 12.82
N LYS A 61 4.57 8.79 13.00
CA LYS A 61 3.75 9.35 11.91
C LYS A 61 4.31 10.67 11.38
N TRP A 62 4.80 11.53 12.27
CA TRP A 62 5.41 12.80 11.91
C TRP A 62 6.68 12.58 11.08
N MET A 63 7.57 11.69 11.50
CA MET A 63 8.79 11.37 10.74
C MET A 63 8.49 10.79 9.36
N TYR A 64 7.45 9.95 9.25
CA TYR A 64 6.99 9.43 7.96
C TYR A 64 6.53 10.58 7.04
N LEU A 65 5.61 11.43 7.50
CA LEU A 65 5.08 12.54 6.70
C LEU A 65 6.13 13.62 6.39
N GLU A 66 7.02 13.90 7.33
CA GLU A 66 8.13 14.83 7.12
C GLU A 66 9.05 14.34 6.00
N SER A 67 9.38 13.04 5.97
CA SER A 67 10.21 12.46 4.92
C SER A 67 9.62 12.58 3.50
N ILE A 68 8.29 12.67 3.41
CA ILE A 68 7.52 12.82 2.16
C ILE A 68 7.48 14.28 1.75
N PHE A 69 7.18 15.18 2.68
CA PHE A 69 7.09 16.59 2.34
C PHE A 69 8.48 17.22 2.13
N VAL A 70 9.56 16.67 2.70
CA VAL A 70 10.92 17.18 2.48
C VAL A 70 11.38 17.05 1.02
N SER A 71 10.88 16.07 0.26
CA SER A 71 11.32 15.90 -1.14
C SER A 71 10.76 16.94 -2.13
N GLY A 72 9.83 17.79 -1.68
CA GLY A 72 9.38 18.98 -2.43
C GLY A 72 8.32 18.71 -3.52
N ASP A 73 8.40 17.58 -4.22
CA ASP A 73 7.47 17.26 -5.32
C ASP A 73 6.02 17.09 -4.83
N ILE A 74 5.83 16.33 -3.74
CA ILE A 74 4.49 16.09 -3.17
C ILE A 74 3.93 17.36 -2.51
N ARG A 75 4.78 18.25 -1.97
CA ARG A 75 4.33 19.56 -1.43
C ARG A 75 3.71 20.43 -2.52
N SER A 76 4.29 20.41 -3.72
CA SER A 76 3.81 21.20 -4.85
C SER A 76 2.48 20.67 -5.40
N GLN A 77 2.27 19.35 -5.31
CA GLN A 77 1.04 18.70 -5.76
C GLN A 77 -0.11 18.78 -4.74
N LEU A 78 0.20 18.79 -3.44
CA LEU A 78 -0.78 18.88 -2.34
C LEU A 78 -0.51 20.09 -1.43
N PRO A 79 -0.67 21.34 -1.93
CA PRO A 79 -0.31 22.53 -1.18
C PRO A 79 -1.17 22.73 0.09
N GLU A 80 -2.45 22.35 0.06
CA GLU A 80 -3.32 22.45 1.24
C GLU A 80 -2.91 21.47 2.35
N GLU A 81 -2.59 20.22 2.01
CA GLU A 81 -2.16 19.21 2.98
C GLU A 81 -0.76 19.53 3.52
N ALA A 82 0.14 20.05 2.67
CA ALA A 82 1.44 20.55 3.11
C ALA A 82 1.29 21.67 4.14
N LYS A 83 0.36 22.62 3.93
CA LYS A 83 0.09 23.70 4.89
C LYS A 83 -0.46 23.17 6.22
N LYS A 84 -1.41 22.23 6.18
CA LYS A 84 -1.94 21.56 7.39
C LYS A 84 -0.84 20.81 8.14
N PHE A 85 0.04 20.11 7.41
CA PHE A 85 1.20 19.44 7.99
C PHE A 85 2.16 20.43 8.65
N ASP A 86 2.46 21.57 8.02
CA ASP A 86 3.35 22.59 8.60
C ASP A 86 2.83 23.16 9.91
N GLU A 87 1.52 23.39 10.03
CA GLU A 87 0.88 23.85 11.27
C GLU A 87 1.07 22.82 12.40
N LYS A 88 0.83 21.54 12.11
CA LYS A 88 1.05 20.44 13.07
C LYS A 88 2.53 20.22 13.38
N ASN A 89 3.40 20.39 12.40
CA ASN A 89 4.85 20.30 12.54
C ASN A 89 5.38 21.39 13.48
N LYS A 90 4.91 22.64 13.35
CA LYS A 90 5.26 23.74 14.27
C LYS A 90 4.84 23.42 15.70
N LEU A 91 3.61 22.94 15.89
CA LEU A 91 3.10 22.56 17.21
C LEU A 91 3.92 21.41 17.81
N PHE A 92 4.21 20.37 17.02
CA PHE A 92 5.03 19.25 17.45
C PHE A 92 6.45 19.69 17.83
N LYS A 93 7.13 20.50 17.00
CA LYS A 93 8.47 21.02 17.31
C LYS A 93 8.49 21.92 18.55
N SER A 94 7.46 22.74 18.76
CA SER A 94 7.30 23.54 19.99
C SER A 94 7.18 22.63 21.21
N ILE A 95 6.34 21.60 21.11
CA ILE A 95 6.17 20.59 22.17
C ILE A 95 7.50 19.92 22.50
N MET A 96 8.26 19.50 21.48
CA MET A 96 9.57 18.86 21.65
C MET A 96 10.61 19.81 22.29
N LEU A 97 10.60 21.09 21.92
CA LEU A 97 11.50 22.10 22.50
C LEU A 97 11.17 22.39 23.97
N ASP A 98 9.90 22.50 24.34
CA ASP A 98 9.48 22.68 25.73
C ASP A 98 9.88 21.47 26.58
N THR A 99 9.79 20.27 26.00
CA THR A 99 10.23 19.01 26.62
C THR A 99 11.73 18.98 26.88
N TYR A 100 12.51 19.50 25.94
CA TYR A 100 13.95 19.60 26.09
C TYR A 100 14.35 20.59 27.19
N ARG A 101 13.65 21.72 27.28
CA ARG A 101 13.93 22.77 28.28
C ARG A 101 13.61 22.33 29.71
N ASP A 102 12.57 21.53 29.90
CA ASP A 102 12.16 21.00 31.21
C ASP A 102 12.08 19.46 31.17
N SER A 103 13.17 18.75 31.50
CA SER A 103 13.26 17.28 31.40
C SER A 103 12.41 16.49 32.43
N SER A 104 11.59 17.18 33.22
CA SER A 104 10.78 16.59 34.28
C SER A 104 9.47 16.03 33.74
N ILE A 105 9.45 14.72 33.43
CA ILE A 105 8.27 13.95 32.97
C ILE A 105 7.01 14.25 33.82
N LYS A 106 7.16 14.41 35.14
CA LYS A 106 6.06 14.71 36.08
C LYS A 106 5.36 16.05 35.83
N LYS A 107 6.03 17.06 35.27
CA LYS A 107 5.39 18.35 34.91
C LYS A 107 4.74 18.28 33.53
N GLN A 108 5.35 17.56 32.59
CA GLN A 108 4.83 17.44 31.23
C GLN A 108 3.58 16.57 31.13
N CYS A 109 3.52 15.47 31.90
CA CYS A 109 2.31 14.65 31.99
C CYS A 109 1.19 15.32 32.81
N ARG A 110 1.50 16.40 33.54
CA ARG A 110 0.54 17.12 34.41
C ARG A 110 -0.06 18.36 33.76
N GLN A 111 0.46 18.80 32.60
CA GLN A 111 -0.20 19.83 31.79
C GLN A 111 -1.44 19.22 31.12
N PRO A 112 -2.67 19.62 31.49
CA PRO A 112 -3.90 19.04 30.93
C PRO A 112 -4.01 19.23 29.42
N SER A 113 -3.39 20.28 28.88
CA SER A 113 -3.39 20.59 27.45
C SER A 113 -2.49 19.66 26.62
N ARG A 114 -1.45 19.05 27.19
CA ARG A 114 -0.46 18.28 26.41
C ARG A 114 -1.04 17.04 25.75
N LEU A 115 -1.93 16.33 26.47
CA LEU A 115 -2.63 15.16 25.91
C LEU A 115 -3.52 15.58 24.75
N ALA A 116 -4.33 16.62 24.93
CA ALA A 116 -5.22 17.15 23.90
C ALA A 116 -4.44 17.66 22.67
N ASP A 117 -3.29 18.30 22.88
CA ASP A 117 -2.41 18.75 21.81
C ASP A 117 -1.83 17.57 21.02
N LEU A 118 -1.35 16.52 21.72
CA LEU A 118 -0.83 15.31 21.08
C LEU A 118 -1.91 14.53 20.33
N GLU A 119 -3.12 14.43 20.88
CA GLU A 119 -4.28 13.82 20.19
C GLU A 119 -4.66 14.63 18.94
N SER A 120 -4.68 15.96 19.05
CA SER A 120 -4.95 16.87 17.92
C SER A 120 -3.89 16.78 16.82
N ILE A 121 -2.61 16.57 17.19
CA ILE A 121 -1.55 16.29 16.23
C ILE A 121 -1.76 14.91 15.62
N PHE A 122 -2.01 13.88 16.42
CA PHE A 122 -2.20 12.51 15.96
C PHE A 122 -3.30 12.41 14.89
N VAL A 123 -4.49 12.94 15.18
CA VAL A 123 -5.63 12.93 14.26
C VAL A 123 -5.31 13.72 12.98
N GLY A 124 -4.64 14.87 13.12
CA GLY A 124 -4.21 15.68 11.97
C GLY A 124 -3.23 14.94 11.06
N LEU A 125 -2.23 14.29 11.64
CA LEU A 125 -1.24 13.49 10.90
C LEU A 125 -1.88 12.24 10.29
N GLU A 126 -2.82 11.59 10.98
CA GLU A 126 -3.52 10.43 10.44
C GLU A 126 -4.35 10.78 9.20
N ARG A 127 -5.06 11.91 9.24
CA ARG A 127 -5.83 12.42 8.08
C ARG A 127 -4.89 12.76 6.92
N CYS A 128 -3.81 13.48 7.20
CA CYS A 128 -2.82 13.84 6.20
C CYS A 128 -2.18 12.58 5.56
N GLN A 129 -1.83 11.58 6.37
CA GLN A 129 -1.31 10.30 5.90
C GLN A 129 -2.27 9.59 4.94
N LYS A 130 -3.57 9.53 5.26
CA LYS A 130 -4.58 8.93 4.37
C LYS A 130 -4.65 9.66 3.03
N THR A 131 -4.72 10.99 3.04
CA THR A 131 -4.77 11.78 1.80
C THR A 131 -3.51 11.64 0.96
N VAL A 132 -2.34 11.65 1.59
CA VAL A 132 -1.06 11.42 0.90
C VAL A 132 -1.02 10.03 0.28
N GLN A 133 -1.45 8.99 1.00
CA GLN A 133 -1.53 7.63 0.46
C GLN A 133 -2.50 7.51 -0.72
N GLU A 134 -3.67 8.15 -0.64
CA GLU A 134 -4.62 8.20 -1.76
C GLU A 134 -4.04 8.91 -2.99
N HIS A 135 -3.31 10.00 -2.77
CA HIS A 135 -2.67 10.75 -3.86
C HIS A 135 -1.53 9.98 -4.52
N ILE A 136 -0.72 9.29 -3.72
CA ILE A 136 0.35 8.41 -4.20
C ILE A 136 -0.18 7.36 -5.16
N ILE A 137 -1.32 6.73 -4.84
CA ILE A 137 -1.93 5.72 -5.71
C ILE A 137 -2.33 6.34 -7.06
N LYS A 138 -2.83 7.58 -7.06
CA LYS A 138 -3.18 8.31 -8.29
C LYS A 138 -1.98 8.67 -9.17
N MET A 139 -0.75 8.61 -8.65
CA MET A 139 0.45 8.78 -9.47
C MET A 139 0.69 7.59 -10.41
N PHE A 140 0.08 6.44 -10.15
CA PHE A 140 0.17 5.28 -11.03
C PHE A 140 -1.01 5.26 -12.01
N ASP A 141 -0.70 5.21 -13.31
CA ASP A 141 -1.72 5.07 -14.33
C ASP A 141 -2.51 3.76 -14.16
N ASN A 142 -3.84 3.84 -14.20
CA ASN A 142 -4.78 2.72 -14.11
C ASN A 142 -4.70 1.88 -12.83
N VAL A 143 -4.16 2.41 -11.72
CA VAL A 143 -4.17 1.76 -10.40
C VAL A 143 -5.17 2.46 -9.48
N VAL A 144 -6.10 1.69 -8.90
CA VAL A 144 -7.09 2.20 -7.95
C VAL A 144 -6.67 2.00 -6.51
N SER A 145 -6.02 0.88 -6.19
CA SER A 145 -5.55 0.63 -4.83
C SER A 145 -4.46 -0.44 -4.80
N LEU A 146 -3.63 -0.37 -3.75
CA LEU A 146 -2.69 -1.43 -3.40
C LEU A 146 -3.28 -2.25 -2.25
N ARG A 147 -3.20 -3.58 -2.36
CA ARG A 147 -3.49 -4.48 -1.24
C ARG A 147 -2.28 -4.49 -0.33
N LEU A 148 -2.43 -3.82 0.81
CA LEU A 148 -1.47 -3.82 1.90
C LEU A 148 -1.85 -4.90 2.91
N MET A 149 -0.95 -5.83 3.18
CA MET A 149 -1.10 -6.83 4.24
C MET A 149 -0.29 -6.39 5.46
N LYS A 150 -0.92 -6.43 6.63
CA LYS A 150 -0.28 -6.17 7.91
C LYS A 150 0.26 -7.49 8.48
N GLN A 151 1.58 -7.66 8.50
CA GLN A 151 2.23 -8.86 9.06
C GLN A 151 2.51 -8.70 10.56
N SER A 152 2.73 -7.47 11.02
CA SER A 152 2.91 -7.10 12.44
C SER A 152 2.47 -5.64 12.66
N ASP A 153 2.54 -5.11 13.89
CA ASP A 153 2.09 -3.75 14.19
C ASP A 153 2.84 -2.64 13.42
N THR A 154 4.05 -2.95 12.96
CA THR A 154 4.95 -2.05 12.23
C THR A 154 5.18 -2.44 10.77
N LEU A 155 5.09 -3.73 10.43
CA LEU A 155 5.40 -4.27 9.11
C LEU A 155 4.15 -4.32 8.23
N ILE A 156 4.07 -3.38 7.30
CA ILE A 156 3.08 -3.36 6.22
C ILE A 156 3.79 -3.73 4.92
N GLN A 157 3.21 -4.67 4.17
CA GLN A 157 3.73 -5.13 2.90
C GLN A 157 2.70 -4.96 1.78
N ALA A 158 3.11 -4.45 0.63
CA ALA A 158 2.31 -4.45 -0.58
C ALA A 158 2.36 -5.83 -1.25
N GLN A 159 1.19 -6.48 -1.39
CA GLN A 159 1.07 -7.82 -1.95
C GLN A 159 0.45 -7.84 -3.35
N ALA A 160 -0.46 -6.90 -3.64
CA ALA A 160 -1.15 -6.86 -4.91
C ALA A 160 -1.52 -5.42 -5.29
N MET A 161 -1.81 -5.21 -6.57
CA MET A 161 -2.45 -4.00 -7.07
C MET A 161 -3.82 -4.32 -7.64
N ILE A 162 -4.74 -3.36 -7.52
CA ILE A 162 -6.08 -3.41 -8.08
C ILE A 162 -6.20 -2.30 -9.11
N SER A 163 -6.59 -2.65 -10.33
CA SER A 163 -6.76 -1.71 -11.44
C SER A 163 -8.10 -0.97 -11.40
N ALA A 164 -8.25 0.05 -12.25
CA ALA A 164 -9.52 0.74 -12.50
C ALA A 164 -10.65 -0.21 -12.95
N GLU A 165 -10.28 -1.25 -13.70
CA GLU A 165 -11.19 -2.29 -14.18
C GLU A 165 -11.47 -3.37 -13.13
N LYS A 166 -11.05 -3.15 -11.87
CA LYS A 166 -11.15 -4.10 -10.76
C LYS A 166 -10.40 -5.40 -11.02
N GLU A 167 -9.39 -5.38 -11.90
CA GLU A 167 -8.47 -6.50 -12.06
C GLU A 167 -7.45 -6.48 -10.94
N GLU A 168 -7.19 -7.65 -10.36
CA GLU A 168 -6.21 -7.80 -9.31
C GLU A 168 -4.95 -8.49 -9.86
N MET A 169 -3.80 -7.84 -9.70
CA MET A 169 -2.49 -8.43 -9.97
C MET A 169 -1.74 -8.63 -8.66
N THR A 170 -1.53 -9.90 -8.29
CA THR A 170 -0.68 -10.28 -7.16
C THR A 170 0.78 -10.19 -7.54
N PHE A 171 1.59 -9.54 -6.70
CA PHE A 171 3.03 -9.44 -6.90
C PHE A 171 3.70 -10.78 -6.63
N LYS A 172 4.74 -11.10 -7.41
CA LYS A 172 5.54 -12.30 -7.20
C LYS A 172 6.44 -12.18 -5.96
N GLN A 173 6.82 -10.95 -5.62
CA GLN A 173 7.55 -10.62 -4.40
C GLN A 173 6.82 -9.48 -3.67
N THR A 174 6.58 -9.64 -2.37
CA THR A 174 5.97 -8.58 -1.56
C THR A 174 6.97 -7.45 -1.30
N VAL A 175 6.49 -6.21 -1.24
CA VAL A 175 7.33 -5.03 -1.04
C VAL A 175 7.07 -4.44 0.34
N ASN A 176 8.13 -4.26 1.13
CA ASN A 176 8.05 -3.65 2.47
C ASN A 176 7.86 -2.13 2.36
N THR A 177 6.97 -1.56 3.18
CA THR A 177 6.69 -0.12 3.21
C THR A 177 7.30 0.62 4.41
N GLU A 178 8.36 0.07 5.01
CA GLU A 178 9.03 0.67 6.19
C GLU A 178 9.97 1.83 5.81
N GLU A 179 10.49 1.82 4.59
CA GLU A 179 11.44 2.83 4.10
C GLU A 179 10.75 4.15 3.73
N ARG A 180 11.53 5.12 3.24
CA ARG A 180 10.97 6.38 2.71
C ARG A 180 10.00 6.05 1.59
N VAL A 181 8.98 6.89 1.45
CA VAL A 181 7.89 6.63 0.51
C VAL A 181 8.36 6.51 -0.93
N GLU A 182 9.29 7.35 -1.34
CA GLU A 182 9.87 7.31 -2.68
C GLU A 182 10.58 5.99 -2.97
N ASP A 183 11.32 5.46 -1.99
CA ASP A 183 12.10 4.23 -2.14
C ASP A 183 11.18 3.01 -2.28
N TRP A 184 10.21 2.84 -1.37
CA TRP A 184 9.31 1.69 -1.45
C TRP A 184 8.32 1.83 -2.61
N MET A 185 7.91 3.04 -2.99
CA MET A 185 7.07 3.24 -4.20
C MET A 185 7.83 2.86 -5.46
N THR A 186 9.11 3.21 -5.56
CA THR A 186 9.97 2.80 -6.69
C THR A 186 10.08 1.28 -6.73
N LYS A 187 10.28 0.62 -5.59
CA LYS A 187 10.29 -0.85 -5.50
C LYS A 187 8.94 -1.46 -5.91
N VAL A 188 7.81 -0.86 -5.50
CA VAL A 188 6.47 -1.30 -5.94
C VAL A 188 6.33 -1.16 -7.44
N LEU A 189 6.75 -0.03 -8.03
CA LEU A 189 6.69 0.18 -9.48
C LEU A 189 7.54 -0.85 -10.25
N GLU A 190 8.75 -1.13 -9.75
CA GLU A 190 9.64 -2.13 -10.31
C GLU A 190 9.02 -3.53 -10.24
N GLU A 191 8.45 -3.91 -9.09
CA GLU A 191 7.78 -5.20 -8.92
C GLU A 191 6.50 -5.33 -9.74
N MET A 192 5.73 -4.24 -9.90
CA MET A 192 4.58 -4.20 -10.82
C MET A 192 5.03 -4.50 -12.25
N ARG A 193 6.07 -3.80 -12.73
CA ARG A 193 6.62 -4.00 -14.09
C ARG A 193 7.19 -5.39 -14.27
N ARG A 194 7.95 -5.90 -13.29
CA ARG A 194 8.56 -7.24 -13.31
C ARG A 194 7.49 -8.33 -13.32
N THR A 195 6.51 -8.23 -12.44
CA THR A 195 5.40 -9.16 -12.33
C THR A 195 4.58 -9.17 -13.62
N ASN A 196 4.20 -8.00 -14.14
CA ASN A 196 3.42 -7.91 -15.38
C ASN A 196 4.19 -8.51 -16.59
N LYS A 197 5.48 -8.22 -16.71
CA LYS A 197 6.35 -8.80 -17.75
C LYS A 197 6.44 -10.32 -17.64
N LEU A 198 6.54 -10.87 -16.42
CA LEU A 198 6.59 -12.30 -16.20
C LEU A 198 5.25 -12.96 -16.56
N ILE A 199 4.13 -12.44 -16.05
CA ILE A 199 2.79 -12.97 -16.32
C ILE A 199 2.50 -12.92 -17.83
N THR A 200 2.91 -11.86 -18.53
CA THR A 200 2.76 -11.75 -19.98
C THR A 200 3.57 -12.81 -20.72
N LYS A 201 4.82 -13.05 -20.32
CA LYS A 201 5.63 -14.13 -20.92
C LYS A 201 5.04 -15.51 -20.66
N GLU A 202 4.58 -15.77 -19.43
CA GLU A 202 3.90 -17.02 -19.05
C GLU A 202 2.63 -17.22 -19.88
N ALA A 203 1.80 -16.18 -20.02
CA ALA A 203 0.56 -16.22 -20.79
C ALA A 203 0.79 -16.52 -22.28
N VAL A 204 1.81 -15.89 -22.89
CA VAL A 204 2.19 -16.16 -24.29
C VAL A 204 2.72 -17.58 -24.46
N TYR A 205 3.58 -18.05 -23.55
CA TYR A 205 4.18 -19.38 -23.63
C TYR A 205 3.16 -20.51 -23.44
N TYR A 206 2.24 -20.36 -22.49
CA TYR A 206 1.22 -21.37 -22.18
C TYR A 206 -0.06 -21.23 -23.02
N TYR A 207 -0.07 -20.38 -24.05
CA TYR A 207 -1.22 -20.21 -24.92
C TYR A 207 -1.63 -21.54 -25.58
N ARG A 208 -2.84 -22.02 -25.27
CA ARG A 208 -3.38 -23.33 -25.71
C ARG A 208 -2.47 -24.53 -25.37
N HIS A 209 -1.61 -24.40 -24.37
CA HIS A 209 -0.79 -25.49 -23.88
C HIS A 209 -1.60 -26.35 -22.90
N ARG A 210 -1.96 -27.58 -23.30
CA ARG A 210 -2.69 -28.59 -22.48
C ARG A 210 -4.09 -28.18 -21.95
N LYS A 211 -4.56 -26.95 -22.20
CA LYS A 211 -5.88 -26.43 -21.78
C LYS A 211 -6.65 -25.82 -22.96
N SER A 212 -7.98 -25.69 -22.83
CA SER A 212 -8.80 -24.95 -23.80
C SER A 212 -8.47 -23.44 -23.77
N ARG A 213 -8.86 -22.70 -24.82
CA ARG A 213 -8.64 -21.24 -24.87
C ARG A 213 -9.33 -20.56 -23.70
N VAL A 214 -10.58 -20.94 -23.44
CA VAL A 214 -11.41 -20.40 -22.35
C VAL A 214 -10.77 -20.65 -20.99
N GLN A 215 -10.31 -21.88 -20.71
CA GLN A 215 -9.63 -22.22 -19.45
C GLN A 215 -8.34 -21.42 -19.26
N TRP A 216 -7.56 -21.24 -20.32
CA TRP A 216 -6.37 -20.39 -20.29
C TRP A 216 -6.73 -18.92 -20.00
N MET A 217 -7.84 -18.40 -20.50
CA MET A 217 -8.28 -17.03 -20.22
C MET A 217 -8.59 -16.80 -18.73
N TYR A 218 -9.06 -17.82 -18.00
CA TYR A 218 -9.32 -17.72 -16.56
C TYR A 218 -8.05 -17.67 -15.70
N ASP A 219 -6.93 -18.21 -16.20
CA ASP A 219 -5.68 -18.28 -15.44
C ASP A 219 -4.94 -16.92 -15.37
N TYR A 220 -5.26 -15.97 -16.25
CA TYR A 220 -4.49 -14.73 -16.44
C TYR A 220 -5.37 -13.46 -16.36
N ILE A 221 -4.71 -12.32 -16.18
CA ILE A 221 -5.33 -10.99 -16.16
C ILE A 221 -5.86 -10.65 -17.56
N GLY A 222 -7.02 -10.01 -17.67
CA GLY A 222 -7.71 -9.79 -18.93
C GLY A 222 -6.88 -9.02 -19.95
N MET A 223 -6.24 -7.92 -19.54
CA MET A 223 -5.33 -7.17 -20.41
C MET A 223 -4.16 -8.01 -20.93
N VAL A 224 -3.63 -8.92 -20.10
CA VAL A 224 -2.54 -9.84 -20.51
C VAL A 224 -3.07 -10.89 -21.49
N VAL A 225 -4.28 -11.40 -21.27
CA VAL A 225 -4.98 -12.32 -22.17
C VAL A 225 -5.21 -11.70 -23.54
N LEU A 226 -5.62 -10.43 -23.60
CA LEU A 226 -5.82 -9.68 -24.83
C LEU A 226 -4.50 -9.50 -25.59
N ALA A 227 -3.46 -8.99 -24.93
CA ALA A 227 -2.15 -8.80 -25.53
C ALA A 227 -1.56 -10.13 -26.05
N SER A 228 -1.64 -11.19 -25.25
CA SER A 228 -1.16 -12.53 -25.64
C SER A 228 -1.95 -13.10 -26.82
N SER A 229 -3.28 -12.89 -26.84
CA SER A 229 -4.13 -13.30 -27.96
C SER A 229 -3.79 -12.55 -29.25
N GLN A 230 -3.49 -11.25 -29.17
CA GLN A 230 -3.06 -10.45 -30.32
C GLN A 230 -1.72 -10.93 -30.88
N ILE A 231 -0.73 -11.23 -30.01
CA ILE A 231 0.57 -11.78 -30.43
C ILE A 231 0.37 -13.07 -31.23
N TRP A 232 -0.40 -14.02 -30.68
CA TRP A 232 -0.67 -15.30 -31.34
C TRP A 232 -1.53 -15.16 -32.59
N TRP A 233 -2.46 -14.20 -32.60
CA TRP A 233 -3.25 -13.90 -33.79
C TRP A 233 -2.36 -13.38 -34.92
N THR A 234 -1.49 -12.41 -34.64
CA THR A 234 -0.54 -11.86 -35.62
C THR A 234 0.35 -12.94 -36.21
N TRP A 235 0.93 -13.80 -35.37
CA TRP A 235 1.75 -14.92 -35.82
C TRP A 235 0.96 -15.90 -36.71
N LYS A 236 -0.27 -16.26 -36.32
CA LYS A 236 -1.11 -17.18 -37.12
C LYS A 236 -1.46 -16.58 -38.47
N VAL A 237 -1.83 -15.30 -38.51
CA VAL A 237 -2.16 -14.59 -39.74
C VAL A 237 -0.97 -14.58 -40.68
N GLU A 238 0.23 -14.27 -40.18
CA GLU A 238 1.46 -14.29 -40.95
C GLU A 238 1.76 -15.69 -41.53
N ASP A 239 1.68 -16.75 -40.71
CA ASP A 239 1.87 -18.14 -41.16
C ASP A 239 0.85 -18.53 -42.24
N ILE A 240 -0.40 -18.09 -42.13
CA ILE A 240 -1.42 -18.33 -43.16
C ILE A 240 -1.08 -17.59 -44.44
N PHE A 241 -0.65 -16.33 -44.38
CA PHE A 241 -0.21 -15.58 -45.57
C PHE A 241 0.97 -16.28 -46.26
N GLN A 242 1.94 -16.78 -45.49
CA GLN A 242 3.05 -17.56 -46.04
C GLN A 242 2.56 -18.87 -46.70
N LYS A 243 1.60 -19.58 -46.10
CA LYS A 243 1.01 -20.80 -46.67
C LYS A 243 0.20 -20.51 -47.94
N VAL A 244 -0.51 -19.38 -47.98
CA VAL A 244 -1.25 -18.92 -49.17
C VAL A 244 -0.27 -18.60 -50.31
N ALA A 245 0.83 -17.90 -50.01
CA ALA A 245 1.89 -17.62 -50.98
C ALA A 245 2.53 -18.91 -51.54
N LYS A 246 2.65 -19.96 -50.72
CA LYS A 246 3.10 -21.31 -51.14
C LYS A 246 2.05 -22.13 -51.91
N GLY A 247 0.86 -21.57 -52.17
CA GLY A 247 -0.17 -22.18 -53.03
C GLY A 247 -1.44 -22.65 -52.32
N ASN A 248 -1.57 -22.50 -50.99
CA ASN A 248 -2.80 -22.86 -50.27
C ASN A 248 -3.88 -21.77 -50.42
N LYS A 249 -4.60 -21.76 -51.56
CA LYS A 249 -5.64 -20.77 -51.87
C LYS A 249 -6.80 -20.71 -50.86
N MET A 250 -7.04 -21.78 -50.09
CA MET A 250 -8.11 -21.84 -49.08
C MET A 250 -7.65 -21.48 -47.66
N GLY A 251 -6.37 -21.17 -47.44
CA GLY A 251 -5.81 -20.93 -46.11
C GLY A 251 -6.59 -19.90 -45.30
N MET A 252 -6.91 -18.74 -45.90
CA MET A 252 -7.67 -17.68 -45.24
C MET A 252 -9.11 -18.10 -44.91
N LYS A 253 -9.80 -18.78 -45.85
CA LYS A 253 -11.20 -19.21 -45.65
C LYS A 253 -11.31 -20.24 -44.52
N ASN A 254 -10.34 -21.14 -44.40
CA ASN A 254 -10.27 -22.11 -43.32
C ASN A 254 -9.98 -21.45 -41.97
N TYR A 255 -9.12 -20.43 -41.94
CA TYR A 255 -8.84 -19.70 -40.71
C TYR A 255 -10.04 -18.90 -40.20
N VAL A 256 -10.79 -18.25 -41.09
CA VAL A 256 -12.05 -17.57 -40.70
C VAL A 256 -13.03 -18.53 -40.05
N LYS A 257 -13.19 -19.75 -40.59
CA LYS A 257 -14.02 -20.79 -39.95
C LYS A 257 -13.51 -21.15 -38.54
N GLN A 258 -12.20 -21.28 -38.37
CA GLN A 258 -11.61 -21.55 -37.06
C GLN A 258 -11.83 -20.41 -36.05
N LEU A 259 -11.76 -19.16 -36.49
CA LEU A 259 -12.05 -17.99 -35.65
C LEU A 259 -13.52 -17.97 -35.24
N HIS A 260 -14.43 -18.31 -36.15
CA HIS A 260 -15.87 -18.39 -35.84
C HIS A 260 -16.17 -19.44 -34.76
N LEU A 261 -15.60 -20.64 -34.89
CA LEU A 261 -15.73 -21.70 -33.88
C LEU A 261 -15.17 -21.28 -32.52
N GLN A 262 -14.03 -20.59 -32.50
CA GLN A 262 -13.45 -20.08 -31.25
C GLN A 262 -14.31 -18.97 -30.62
N LEU A 263 -14.99 -18.17 -31.43
CA LEU A 263 -15.93 -17.16 -30.93
C LEU A 263 -17.16 -17.84 -30.31
N GLU A 264 -17.73 -18.85 -31.00
CA GLU A 264 -18.85 -19.64 -30.49
C GLU A 264 -18.54 -20.35 -29.17
N GLU A 265 -17.33 -20.91 -29.03
CA GLU A 265 -16.85 -21.54 -27.78
C GLU A 265 -16.89 -20.53 -26.62
N VAL A 266 -16.38 -19.32 -26.83
CA VAL A 266 -16.36 -18.28 -25.79
C VAL A 266 -17.77 -17.75 -25.50
N VAL A 267 -18.59 -17.52 -26.52
CA VAL A 267 -19.98 -17.06 -26.36
C VAL A 267 -20.81 -18.07 -25.58
N THR A 268 -20.61 -19.36 -25.84
CA THR A 268 -21.28 -20.44 -25.10
C THR A 268 -20.90 -20.41 -23.63
N GLU A 269 -19.62 -20.26 -23.32
CA GLU A 269 -19.17 -20.20 -21.93
C GLU A 269 -19.72 -18.97 -21.19
N ILE A 270 -19.71 -17.80 -21.82
CA ILE A 270 -20.22 -16.56 -21.21
C ILE A 270 -21.73 -16.64 -20.89
N ARG A 271 -22.49 -17.41 -21.68
CA ARG A 271 -23.93 -17.60 -21.50
C ARG A 271 -24.29 -18.66 -20.47
N SER A 272 -23.35 -19.52 -20.08
CA SER A 272 -23.54 -20.47 -18.97
C SER A 272 -23.63 -19.72 -17.63
N PRO A 273 -24.28 -20.28 -16.60
CA PRO A 273 -24.36 -19.64 -15.28
C PRO A 273 -22.97 -19.59 -14.65
N LEU A 274 -22.35 -18.42 -14.78
CA LEU A 274 -21.01 -18.09 -14.32
C LEU A 274 -20.96 -17.95 -12.79
N SER A 275 -20.00 -18.61 -12.15
CA SER A 275 -19.62 -18.47 -10.75
C SER A 275 -18.98 -17.09 -10.47
N ASN A 276 -18.90 -16.66 -9.20
CA ASN A 276 -18.43 -15.31 -8.83
C ASN A 276 -17.02 -14.93 -9.33
N ASN A 277 -16.14 -15.90 -9.67
CA ASN A 277 -14.81 -15.65 -10.23
C ASN A 277 -14.82 -15.35 -11.74
N ASP A 278 -15.95 -15.59 -12.41
CA ASP A 278 -16.06 -15.60 -13.87
C ASP A 278 -16.34 -14.21 -14.48
N ARG A 279 -16.49 -13.18 -13.63
CA ARG A 279 -16.63 -11.79 -14.08
C ARG A 279 -15.38 -11.25 -14.79
N LYS A 280 -14.20 -11.84 -14.58
CA LYS A 280 -12.94 -11.43 -15.23
C LYS A 280 -12.99 -11.53 -16.75
N ILE A 281 -13.69 -12.52 -17.31
CA ILE A 281 -13.84 -12.68 -18.76
C ILE A 281 -14.72 -11.57 -19.34
N GLN A 282 -15.76 -11.14 -18.64
CA GLN A 282 -16.69 -10.12 -19.13
C GLN A 282 -15.99 -8.78 -19.41
N TYR A 283 -14.95 -8.44 -18.63
CA TYR A 283 -14.16 -7.23 -18.84
C TYR A 283 -13.22 -7.31 -20.06
N CYS A 284 -12.76 -8.52 -20.43
CA CYS A 284 -11.97 -8.70 -21.65
C CYS A 284 -12.76 -8.40 -22.94
N PHE A 285 -14.10 -8.44 -22.86
CA PHE A 285 -15.00 -8.24 -24.01
C PHE A 285 -15.62 -6.84 -24.09
N ASN A 286 -15.37 -5.97 -23.10
CA ASN A 286 -15.75 -4.56 -23.17
C ASN A 286 -14.72 -3.70 -23.94
N TYR A 287 -13.64 -4.33 -24.44
CA TYR A 287 -12.59 -3.72 -25.26
C TYR A 287 -12.55 -4.34 -26.66
#